data_AF-A0A6F8YFB1-F1
#
_entry.id   AF-A0A6F8YFB1-F1
#
_cell.length_a   1.000
_cell.length_b   1.000
_cell.length_c   1.000
_cell.angle_alpha   90.00
_cell.angle_beta   90.00
_cell.angle_gamma   90.00
#
_symmetry.space_group_name_H-M   'P 1'
#
loop_
_entity.id
_entity.type
_entity.pdbx_description
1 polymer ?
#
loop_
_entity_poly.entity_id
_entity_poly.type
_entity_poly.pdbx_seq_one_letter_code
_entity_poly.pdbx_strand_id
1 'polypeptide(L)'
;MRPSSILRAMAALPLVAAALAVPAAPAAAVAAIPDISLANVKAHLQQFQSIATANGGNRRSTTAGYTASVNYVANRLTAAGFTVVRQTCTSGCTAGAGPNVIADWPGGDPNSVYMFGAHLDGVTAGPGINDNASGSSMLLELALTLAATNPGLTSHLRFGFWTDEEQGLNGSEFYANTLPAAERARIRGYFNFDMVASTNGGYFINRITSGVGQVLKAYYDSIGVPTEENTEGPAARTTPRSTRSACRPRASRRAPRGSRRPRR
;
A
#
# COMPACT_ATOMS: atom_id res chain seq x y z
N MET A 1 -87.69 11.26 -52.10
CA MET A 1 -86.34 10.66 -51.99
C MET A 1 -85.42 11.72 -51.39
N ARG A 2 -84.90 11.48 -50.17
CA ARG A 2 -83.91 12.35 -49.51
C ARG A 2 -82.51 11.74 -49.73
N PRO A 3 -81.48 12.50 -50.11
CA PRO A 3 -80.09 12.09 -49.90
C PRO A 3 -79.49 12.81 -48.71
N SER A 4 -78.88 12.00 -47.85
CA SER A 4 -78.32 12.34 -46.54
C SER A 4 -76.89 12.86 -46.64
N SER A 5 -76.58 13.86 -45.82
CA SER A 5 -75.25 14.42 -45.58
C SER A 5 -74.39 13.48 -44.73
N ILE A 6 -73.18 13.14 -45.17
CA ILE A 6 -72.20 12.37 -44.37
C ILE A 6 -71.21 13.35 -43.73
N LEU A 7 -71.31 13.47 -42.40
CA LEU A 7 -70.38 14.20 -41.54
C LEU A 7 -69.22 13.25 -41.17
N ARG A 8 -67.98 13.57 -41.56
CA ARG A 8 -66.78 12.84 -41.10
C ARG A 8 -66.29 13.42 -39.78
N ALA A 9 -66.39 12.65 -38.70
CA ALA A 9 -65.77 12.98 -37.41
C ALA A 9 -64.29 12.57 -37.44
N MET A 10 -63.38 13.51 -37.21
CA MET A 10 -61.97 13.25 -36.91
C MET A 10 -61.80 13.10 -35.40
N ALA A 11 -61.44 11.90 -34.94
CA ALA A 11 -61.06 11.66 -33.56
C ALA A 11 -59.57 12.00 -33.36
N ALA A 12 -59.28 12.96 -32.49
CA ALA A 12 -57.92 13.25 -32.04
C ALA A 12 -57.55 12.29 -30.91
N LEU A 13 -56.51 11.47 -31.11
CA LEU A 13 -55.91 10.64 -30.05
C LEU A 13 -54.95 11.50 -29.21
N PRO A 14 -55.02 11.46 -27.87
CA PRO A 14 -54.04 12.11 -27.02
C PRO A 14 -52.76 11.27 -26.94
N LEU A 15 -51.61 11.90 -27.17
CA LEU A 15 -50.29 11.31 -26.94
C LEU A 15 -50.01 11.35 -25.43
N VAL A 16 -50.06 10.20 -24.75
CA VAL A 16 -49.63 10.08 -23.36
C VAL A 16 -48.12 9.84 -23.35
N ALA A 17 -47.34 10.84 -22.93
CA ALA A 17 -45.91 10.69 -22.69
C ALA A 17 -45.68 9.98 -21.35
N ALA A 18 -45.39 8.68 -21.38
CA ALA A 18 -44.95 7.93 -20.20
C ALA A 18 -43.49 8.32 -19.87
N ALA A 19 -43.29 9.08 -18.79
CA ALA A 19 -41.97 9.33 -18.24
C ALA A 19 -41.45 8.02 -17.61
N LEU A 20 -40.51 7.36 -18.29
CA LEU A 20 -39.76 6.24 -17.72
C LEU A 20 -38.80 6.80 -16.65
N ALA A 21 -39.18 6.67 -15.38
CA ALA A 21 -38.26 6.88 -14.28
C ALA A 21 -37.18 5.78 -14.36
N VAL A 22 -35.96 6.17 -14.73
CA VAL A 22 -34.79 5.29 -14.63
C VAL A 22 -34.52 5.06 -13.14
N PRO A 23 -34.61 3.83 -12.62
CA PRO A 23 -34.30 3.58 -11.22
C PRO A 23 -32.83 3.93 -11.00
N ALA A 24 -32.56 4.81 -10.02
CA ALA A 24 -31.21 5.09 -9.60
C ALA A 24 -30.54 3.76 -9.19
N ALA A 25 -29.39 3.46 -9.81
CA ALA A 25 -28.60 2.30 -9.42
C ALA A 25 -28.33 2.38 -7.92
N PRO A 26 -28.52 1.28 -7.16
CA PRO A 26 -28.23 1.28 -5.74
C PRO A 26 -26.77 1.71 -5.55
N ALA A 27 -26.56 2.72 -4.70
CA ALA A 27 -25.21 3.13 -4.30
C ALA A 27 -24.49 1.87 -3.80
N ALA A 28 -23.36 1.54 -4.42
CA ALA A 28 -22.58 0.38 -4.04
C ALA A 28 -22.32 0.44 -2.53
N ALA A 29 -22.79 -0.57 -1.80
CA ALA A 29 -22.50 -0.69 -0.37
C ALA A 29 -20.98 -0.68 -0.21
N VAL A 30 -20.47 0.28 0.58
CA VAL A 30 -19.06 0.28 0.96
C VAL A 30 -18.85 -1.00 1.77
N ALA A 31 -18.12 -1.97 1.19
CA ALA A 31 -17.76 -3.18 1.91
C ALA A 31 -17.08 -2.78 3.23
N ALA A 32 -17.51 -3.40 4.34
CA ALA A 32 -16.87 -3.18 5.63
C ALA A 32 -15.37 -3.50 5.51
N ILE A 33 -14.52 -2.65 6.09
CA ILE A 33 -13.07 -2.89 6.11
C ILE A 33 -12.85 -4.24 6.81
N PRO A 34 -12.20 -5.21 6.15
CA PRO A 34 -11.99 -6.52 6.74
C PRO A 34 -11.03 -6.42 7.93
N ASP A 35 -11.29 -7.21 8.96
CA ASP A 35 -10.31 -7.40 10.04
C ASP A 35 -9.15 -8.29 9.56
N ILE A 36 -7.95 -8.02 10.05
CA ILE A 36 -6.74 -8.78 9.73
C ILE A 36 -6.55 -9.85 10.81
N SER A 37 -6.59 -11.13 10.42
CA SER A 37 -6.55 -12.25 11.35
C SER A 37 -5.23 -12.29 12.13
N LEU A 38 -5.30 -11.99 13.44
CA LEU A 38 -4.15 -12.12 14.35
C LEU A 38 -3.60 -13.56 14.38
N ALA A 39 -4.47 -14.56 14.22
CA ALA A 39 -4.05 -15.96 14.15
C ALA A 39 -3.18 -16.24 12.92
N ASN A 40 -3.53 -15.67 11.76
CA ASN A 40 -2.76 -15.82 10.53
C ASN A 40 -1.43 -15.06 10.60
N VAL A 41 -1.44 -13.83 11.14
CA VAL A 41 -0.20 -13.08 11.41
C VAL A 41 0.74 -13.89 12.32
N LYS A 42 0.22 -14.50 13.40
CA LYS A 42 1.02 -15.36 14.28
C LYS A 42 1.53 -16.62 13.57
N ALA A 43 0.75 -17.20 12.65
CA ALA A 43 1.20 -18.33 11.85
C ALA A 43 2.38 -17.94 10.92
N HIS A 44 2.37 -16.74 10.34
CA HIS A 44 3.52 -16.21 9.60
C HIS A 44 4.75 -16.03 10.49
N LEU A 45 4.59 -15.48 11.70
CA LEU A 45 5.68 -15.36 12.67
C LEU A 45 6.29 -16.72 13.03
N GLN A 46 5.45 -17.72 13.28
CA GLN A 46 5.90 -19.09 13.54
C GLN A 46 6.63 -19.68 12.32
N GLN A 47 6.18 -19.39 11.10
CA GLN A 47 6.88 -19.83 9.90
C GLN A 47 8.27 -19.18 9.78
N PHE A 48 8.40 -17.87 10.05
CA PHE A 48 9.69 -17.20 10.05
C PHE A 48 10.62 -17.72 11.16
N GLN A 49 10.07 -18.04 12.34
CA GLN A 49 10.82 -18.73 13.39
C GLN A 49 11.34 -20.09 12.93
N SER A 50 10.49 -20.91 12.31
CA SER A 50 10.87 -22.23 11.79
C SER A 50 11.94 -22.11 10.70
N ILE A 51 11.81 -21.13 9.80
CA ILE A 51 12.81 -20.83 8.78
C ILE A 51 14.15 -20.47 9.43
N ALA A 52 14.15 -19.57 10.41
CA ALA A 52 15.37 -19.18 11.11
C ALA A 52 16.03 -20.40 11.78
N THR A 53 15.27 -21.17 12.56
CA THR A 53 15.74 -22.38 13.24
C THR A 53 16.37 -23.39 12.26
N ALA A 54 15.73 -23.62 11.11
CA ALA A 54 16.23 -24.55 10.10
C ALA A 54 17.47 -24.05 9.34
N ASN A 55 17.83 -22.78 9.45
CA ASN A 55 18.87 -22.13 8.64
C ASN A 55 19.91 -21.39 9.49
N GLY A 56 20.33 -22.00 10.62
CA GLY A 56 21.40 -21.45 11.46
C GLY A 56 20.94 -20.35 12.42
N GLY A 57 19.66 -20.33 12.78
CA GLY A 57 19.09 -19.47 13.82
C GLY A 57 18.79 -18.03 13.40
N ASN A 58 18.94 -17.67 12.13
CA ASN A 58 18.77 -16.30 11.66
C ASN A 58 18.19 -16.20 10.24
N ARG A 59 17.87 -14.97 9.83
CA ARG A 59 17.33 -14.63 8.50
C ARG A 59 18.10 -13.46 7.86
N ARG A 60 19.40 -13.36 8.14
CA ARG A 60 20.26 -12.29 7.60
C ARG A 60 20.32 -12.31 6.08
N SER A 61 20.32 -11.13 5.46
CA SER A 61 20.20 -10.91 4.00
C SER A 61 21.03 -11.87 3.12
N THR A 62 22.23 -12.24 3.56
CA THR A 62 23.18 -13.11 2.82
C THR A 62 23.05 -14.61 3.13
N THR A 63 22.06 -15.05 3.91
CA THR A 63 21.97 -16.44 4.40
C THR A 63 20.85 -17.23 3.75
N ALA A 64 20.90 -18.56 3.90
CA ALA A 64 19.84 -19.45 3.46
C ALA A 64 18.49 -19.15 4.16
N GLY A 65 18.52 -18.65 5.40
CA GLY A 65 17.32 -18.24 6.14
C GLY A 65 16.58 -17.07 5.48
N TYR A 66 17.33 -16.10 4.95
CA TYR A 66 16.72 -15.02 4.15
C TYR A 66 16.16 -15.54 2.83
N THR A 67 16.92 -16.38 2.12
CA THR A 67 16.46 -16.99 0.86
C THR A 67 15.16 -17.79 1.06
N ALA A 68 15.06 -18.57 2.14
CA ALA A 68 13.84 -19.30 2.50
C ALA A 68 12.68 -18.35 2.85
N SER A 69 12.96 -17.22 3.51
CA SER A 69 11.97 -16.19 3.84
C SER A 69 11.42 -15.52 2.57
N VAL A 70 12.28 -15.16 1.62
CA VAL A 70 11.91 -14.64 0.30
C VAL A 70 11.01 -15.64 -0.45
N ASN A 71 11.39 -16.92 -0.47
CA ASN A 71 10.60 -17.95 -1.11
C ASN A 71 9.22 -18.09 -0.48
N TYR A 72 9.14 -18.09 0.85
CA TYR A 72 7.87 -18.16 1.56
C TYR A 72 6.92 -17.02 1.18
N VAL A 73 7.39 -15.77 1.30
CA VAL A 73 6.59 -14.57 0.99
C VAL A 73 6.18 -14.55 -0.48
N ALA A 74 7.14 -14.70 -1.39
CA ALA A 74 6.88 -14.66 -2.82
C ALA A 74 5.91 -15.76 -3.27
N ASN A 75 6.04 -16.99 -2.77
CA ASN A 75 5.16 -18.09 -3.16
C ASN A 75 3.73 -17.86 -2.66
N ARG A 76 3.55 -17.34 -1.44
CA ARG A 76 2.23 -16.99 -0.90
C ARG A 76 1.54 -15.90 -1.72
N LEU A 77 2.27 -14.84 -2.07
CA LEU A 77 1.76 -13.73 -2.87
C LEU A 77 1.42 -14.17 -4.31
N THR A 78 2.31 -14.92 -4.96
CA THR A 78 2.03 -15.47 -6.31
C THR A 78 0.80 -16.37 -6.29
N ALA A 79 0.68 -17.26 -5.30
CA ALA A 79 -0.49 -18.13 -5.16
C ALA A 79 -1.79 -17.36 -4.91
N ALA A 80 -1.70 -16.18 -4.31
CA ALA A 80 -2.82 -15.26 -4.10
C ALA A 80 -3.14 -14.37 -5.32
N GLY A 81 -2.39 -14.48 -6.43
CA GLY A 81 -2.65 -13.76 -7.67
C GLY A 81 -1.89 -12.43 -7.83
N PHE A 82 -0.92 -12.14 -6.96
CA PHE A 82 -0.05 -10.97 -7.15
C PHE A 82 0.93 -11.16 -8.30
N THR A 83 1.28 -10.06 -8.97
CA THR A 83 2.46 -10.03 -9.85
C THR A 83 3.70 -9.79 -8.99
N VAL A 84 4.53 -10.83 -8.82
CA VAL A 84 5.69 -10.80 -7.92
C VAL A 84 6.99 -10.68 -8.70
N VAL A 85 7.82 -9.71 -8.32
CA VAL A 85 9.19 -9.51 -8.81
C VAL A 85 10.18 -9.70 -7.66
N ARG A 86 11.13 -10.61 -7.84
CA ARG A 86 12.31 -10.71 -6.97
C ARG A 86 13.41 -9.83 -7.54
N GLN A 87 13.55 -8.61 -7.00
CA GLN A 87 14.52 -7.63 -7.49
C GLN A 87 15.88 -7.88 -6.84
N THR A 88 16.83 -8.40 -7.62
CA THR A 88 18.24 -8.51 -7.21
C THR A 88 18.82 -7.12 -6.97
N CYS A 89 19.44 -6.92 -5.81
CA CYS A 89 20.17 -5.70 -5.50
C CYS A 89 21.55 -5.75 -6.15
N THR A 90 21.75 -4.96 -7.21
CA THR A 90 22.98 -4.99 -8.02
C THR A 90 24.03 -3.98 -7.57
N SER A 91 23.71 -3.09 -6.63
CA SER A 91 24.63 -2.10 -6.07
C SER A 91 24.18 -1.67 -4.68
N GLY A 92 25.12 -1.37 -3.79
CA GLY A 92 24.85 -0.84 -2.45
C GLY A 92 24.58 -1.91 -1.39
N CYS A 93 23.99 -3.05 -1.77
CA CYS A 93 23.78 -4.15 -0.82
C CYS A 93 25.06 -4.96 -0.54
N THR A 94 25.08 -5.62 0.61
CA THR A 94 26.09 -6.61 0.98
C THR A 94 26.24 -7.66 -0.13
N ALA A 95 27.48 -7.99 -0.49
CA ALA A 95 27.76 -9.02 -1.48
C ALA A 95 27.11 -10.36 -1.09
N GLY A 96 26.30 -10.93 -1.98
CA GLY A 96 25.54 -12.15 -1.74
C GLY A 96 24.20 -11.95 -1.03
N ALA A 97 23.77 -10.72 -0.79
CA ALA A 97 22.42 -10.45 -0.27
C ALA A 97 21.36 -10.98 -1.25
N GLY A 98 20.31 -11.59 -0.70
CA GLY A 98 19.14 -12.00 -1.48
C GLY A 98 18.34 -10.81 -2.01
N PRO A 99 17.35 -11.05 -2.88
CA PRO A 99 16.59 -10.00 -3.56
C PRO A 99 15.54 -9.35 -2.66
N ASN A 100 15.15 -8.11 -2.97
CA ASN A 100 13.87 -7.56 -2.52
C ASN A 100 12.71 -8.38 -3.13
N VAL A 101 11.54 -8.40 -2.48
CA VAL A 101 10.28 -8.89 -3.09
C VAL A 101 9.34 -7.72 -3.30
N ILE A 102 8.97 -7.46 -4.55
CA ILE A 102 7.98 -6.45 -4.94
C ILE A 102 6.75 -7.19 -5.44
N ALA A 103 5.57 -6.89 -4.89
CA ALA A 103 4.33 -7.54 -5.28
C ALA A 103 3.26 -6.50 -5.60
N ASP A 104 2.77 -6.53 -6.84
CA ASP A 104 1.72 -5.65 -7.34
C ASP A 104 0.38 -6.40 -7.35
N TRP A 105 -0.65 -5.80 -6.76
CA TRP A 105 -2.01 -6.33 -6.85
C TRP A 105 -2.64 -5.94 -8.21
N PRO A 106 -3.23 -6.87 -8.97
CA PRO A 106 -3.87 -6.53 -10.24
C PRO A 106 -5.05 -5.55 -10.04
N GLY A 107 -5.02 -4.44 -10.77
CA GLY A 107 -6.07 -3.42 -10.76
C GLY A 107 -5.69 -2.11 -10.05
N GLY A 108 -6.69 -1.25 -9.87
CA GLY A 108 -6.50 0.14 -9.45
C GLY A 108 -5.90 1.04 -10.55
N ASP A 109 -5.90 2.35 -10.33
CA ASP A 109 -5.26 3.30 -11.26
C ASP A 109 -3.72 3.19 -11.16
N PRO A 110 -3.01 2.78 -12.22
CA PRO A 110 -1.55 2.70 -12.21
C PRO A 110 -0.88 4.06 -12.04
N ASN A 111 -1.58 5.19 -12.24
CA ASN A 111 -1.05 6.54 -12.02
C ASN A 111 -1.24 7.03 -10.57
N SER A 112 -1.85 6.22 -9.71
CA SER A 112 -2.02 6.48 -8.28
C SER A 112 -1.65 5.23 -7.50
N VAL A 113 -0.40 5.16 -7.05
CA VAL A 113 0.14 3.98 -6.34
C VAL A 113 0.27 4.26 -4.85
N TYR A 114 -0.31 3.41 -4.02
CA TYR A 114 0.02 3.35 -2.60
C TYR A 114 0.93 2.15 -2.33
N MET A 115 2.05 2.43 -1.67
CA MET A 115 3.05 1.42 -1.35
C MET A 115 3.05 1.09 0.14
N PHE A 116 3.21 -0.18 0.46
CA PHE A 116 3.38 -0.66 1.83
C PHE A 116 4.64 -1.51 1.89
N GLY A 117 5.45 -1.37 2.95
CA GLY A 117 6.71 -2.08 3.05
C GLY A 117 7.14 -2.44 4.46
N ALA A 118 7.97 -3.48 4.52
CA ALA A 118 8.65 -3.98 5.71
C ALA A 118 9.96 -4.61 5.24
N HIS A 119 11.03 -4.53 6.02
CA HIS A 119 12.21 -5.32 5.67
C HIS A 119 12.01 -6.77 6.12
N LEU A 120 12.61 -7.68 5.35
CA LEU A 120 12.43 -9.12 5.49
C LEU A 120 13.67 -9.78 6.07
N ASP A 121 14.82 -9.11 6.06
CA ASP A 121 16.02 -9.63 6.70
C ASP A 121 15.95 -9.47 8.22
N GLY A 122 16.99 -9.94 8.89
CA GLY A 122 17.28 -9.66 10.28
C GLY A 122 18.78 -9.72 10.50
N VAL A 123 19.23 -9.62 11.73
CA VAL A 123 20.66 -9.81 12.07
C VAL A 123 21.05 -11.29 12.23
N THR A 124 22.36 -11.57 12.31
CA THR A 124 22.87 -12.93 12.58
C THR A 124 22.64 -13.40 14.02
N ALA A 125 22.35 -12.48 14.94
CA ALA A 125 22.25 -12.77 16.37
C ALA A 125 20.99 -13.59 16.73
N GLY A 126 19.98 -13.65 15.86
CA GLY A 126 18.77 -14.39 16.15
C GLY A 126 17.72 -14.36 15.04
N PRO A 127 16.51 -14.88 15.35
CA PRO A 127 15.47 -15.10 14.34
C PRO A 127 14.78 -13.82 13.85
N GLY A 128 14.96 -12.69 14.55
CA GLY A 128 14.39 -11.42 14.17
C GLY A 128 12.85 -11.43 14.12
N ILE A 129 12.19 -11.95 15.17
CA ILE A 129 10.73 -12.13 15.16
C ILE A 129 9.99 -10.80 15.34
N ASN A 130 10.37 -9.98 16.31
CA ASN A 130 9.85 -8.61 16.35
C ASN A 130 10.47 -7.77 15.24
N ASP A 131 11.79 -7.89 15.06
CA ASP A 131 12.60 -7.11 14.14
C ASP A 131 13.15 -7.98 12.98
N ASN A 132 12.51 -8.00 11.81
CA ASN A 132 11.20 -7.41 11.51
C ASN A 132 10.22 -8.43 10.90
N ALA A 133 10.22 -9.66 11.43
CA ALA A 133 9.17 -10.61 11.04
C ALA A 133 7.77 -10.10 11.44
N SER A 134 7.64 -9.22 12.44
CA SER A 134 6.36 -8.60 12.84
C SER A 134 5.75 -7.75 11.72
N GLY A 135 6.51 -6.80 11.17
CA GLY A 135 6.09 -5.96 10.06
C GLY A 135 5.88 -6.79 8.79
N SER A 136 6.82 -7.69 8.48
CA SER A 136 6.70 -8.59 7.32
C SER A 136 5.47 -9.51 7.39
N SER A 137 5.14 -10.06 8.58
CA SER A 137 3.98 -10.94 8.76
C SER A 137 2.66 -10.21 8.63
N MET A 138 2.54 -9.03 9.25
CA MET A 138 1.35 -8.18 9.14
C MET A 138 1.16 -7.72 7.69
N LEU A 139 2.24 -7.37 7.00
CA LEU A 139 2.20 -6.90 5.61
C LEU A 139 1.79 -8.03 4.65
N LEU A 140 2.31 -9.24 4.87
CA LEU A 140 1.91 -10.42 4.11
C LEU A 140 0.44 -10.73 4.31
N GLU A 141 -0.06 -10.76 5.55
CA GLU A 141 -1.47 -11.07 5.81
C GLU A 141 -2.41 -9.98 5.28
N LEU A 142 -2.00 -8.70 5.31
CA LEU A 142 -2.72 -7.61 4.66
C LEU A 142 -2.88 -7.87 3.16
N ALA A 143 -1.79 -8.25 2.48
CA ALA A 143 -1.82 -8.58 1.06
C ALA A 143 -2.69 -9.81 0.75
N LEU A 144 -2.61 -10.86 1.57
CA LEU A 144 -3.43 -12.06 1.40
C LEU A 144 -4.92 -11.78 1.66
N THR A 145 -5.24 -10.94 2.64
CA THR A 145 -6.62 -10.50 2.91
C THR A 145 -7.16 -9.64 1.77
N LEU A 146 -6.35 -8.74 1.21
CA LEU A 146 -6.69 -7.99 0.02
C LEU A 146 -7.07 -8.92 -1.14
N ALA A 147 -6.26 -9.95 -1.40
CA ALA A 147 -6.53 -10.90 -2.46
C ALA A 147 -7.81 -11.72 -2.22
N ALA A 148 -8.05 -12.15 -0.98
CA ALA A 148 -9.23 -12.91 -0.60
C ALA A 148 -10.52 -12.09 -0.70
N THR A 149 -10.46 -10.80 -0.37
CA THR A 149 -11.62 -9.89 -0.41
C THR A 149 -11.84 -9.25 -1.78
N ASN A 150 -10.78 -9.14 -2.59
CA ASN A 150 -10.76 -8.58 -3.94
C ASN A 150 -11.63 -7.32 -4.11
N PRO A 151 -11.39 -6.25 -3.33
CA PRO A 151 -12.20 -5.05 -3.38
C PRO A 151 -11.97 -4.27 -4.68
N GLY A 152 -12.96 -3.51 -5.11
CA GLY A 152 -12.79 -2.52 -6.18
C GLY A 152 -11.90 -1.36 -5.70
N LEU A 153 -10.66 -1.30 -6.19
CA LEU A 153 -9.69 -0.29 -5.78
C LEU A 153 -9.65 0.89 -6.76
N THR A 154 -9.57 2.11 -6.22
CA THR A 154 -9.37 3.34 -7.00
C THR A 154 -7.90 3.60 -7.32
N SER A 155 -6.99 3.09 -6.49
CA SER A 155 -5.54 3.24 -6.61
C SER A 155 -4.87 1.89 -6.70
N HIS A 156 -3.76 1.81 -7.42
CA HIS A 156 -2.94 0.62 -7.47
C HIS A 156 -2.21 0.40 -6.13
N LEU A 157 -2.11 -0.86 -5.69
CA LEU A 157 -1.43 -1.22 -4.43
C LEU A 157 -0.20 -2.06 -4.73
N ARG A 158 0.93 -1.64 -4.13
CA ARG A 158 2.23 -2.30 -4.26
C ARG A 158 2.81 -2.61 -2.88
N PHE A 159 3.29 -3.82 -2.71
CA PHE A 159 3.89 -4.32 -1.48
C PHE A 159 5.39 -4.54 -1.69
N GLY A 160 6.23 -4.11 -0.74
CA GLY A 160 7.68 -4.24 -0.80
C GLY A 160 8.24 -4.94 0.44
N PHE A 161 8.98 -6.01 0.24
CA PHE A 161 9.73 -6.70 1.29
C PHE A 161 11.21 -6.51 1.02
N TRP A 162 11.88 -5.76 1.91
CA TRP A 162 13.24 -5.26 1.64
C TRP A 162 14.33 -6.22 2.09
N THR A 163 15.42 -6.28 1.33
CA THR A 163 16.66 -6.95 1.71
C THR A 163 17.61 -5.96 2.39
N ASP A 164 18.52 -6.49 3.20
CA ASP A 164 19.75 -5.81 3.63
C ASP A 164 19.48 -4.45 4.30
N GLU A 165 18.36 -4.35 5.04
CA GLU A 165 17.99 -3.17 5.81
C GLU A 165 18.95 -2.98 6.98
N GLU A 166 19.24 -4.08 7.66
CA GLU A 166 20.06 -4.18 8.87
C GLU A 166 21.54 -3.85 8.60
N GLN A 167 21.89 -3.67 7.32
CA GLN A 167 23.22 -3.32 6.84
C GLN A 167 23.29 -1.90 6.27
N GLY A 168 22.20 -1.13 6.37
CA GLY A 168 22.16 0.29 5.96
C GLY A 168 21.05 0.65 4.98
N LEU A 169 19.87 0.04 5.08
CA LEU A 169 18.70 0.30 4.22
C LEU A 169 18.90 -0.07 2.75
N ASN A 170 19.91 -0.88 2.46
CA ASN A 170 20.50 -0.98 1.14
C ASN A 170 19.49 -1.46 0.08
N GLY A 171 18.68 -2.47 0.38
CA GLY A 171 17.68 -2.98 -0.55
C GLY A 171 16.60 -1.95 -0.88
N SER A 172 16.13 -1.24 0.15
CA SER A 172 15.09 -0.22 0.01
C SER A 172 15.62 1.03 -0.72
N GLU A 173 16.87 1.44 -0.45
CA GLU A 173 17.54 2.52 -1.18
C GLU A 173 17.81 2.15 -2.62
N PHE A 174 18.24 0.91 -2.88
CA PHE A 174 18.42 0.39 -4.24
C PHE A 174 17.12 0.49 -5.04
N TYR A 175 16.00 -0.01 -4.50
CA TYR A 175 14.69 0.13 -5.15
C TYR A 175 14.36 1.59 -5.45
N ALA A 176 14.50 2.45 -4.45
CA ALA A 176 14.08 3.83 -4.55
C ALA A 176 14.98 4.68 -5.48
N ASN A 177 16.25 4.31 -5.63
CA ASN A 177 17.21 4.97 -6.53
C ASN A 177 17.09 4.48 -7.96
N THR A 178 16.78 3.19 -8.17
CA THR A 178 16.62 2.58 -9.50
C THR A 178 15.22 2.73 -10.08
N LEU A 179 14.21 3.05 -9.27
CA LEU A 179 12.86 3.31 -9.74
C LEU A 179 12.84 4.56 -10.66
N PRO A 180 12.36 4.43 -11.92
CA PRO A 180 12.30 5.55 -12.85
C PRO A 180 11.52 6.74 -12.28
N ALA A 181 11.94 7.95 -12.61
CA ALA A 181 11.33 9.17 -12.06
C ALA A 181 9.82 9.28 -12.34
N ALA A 182 9.38 8.80 -13.51
CA ALA A 182 7.97 8.75 -13.89
C ALA A 182 7.17 7.81 -12.98
N GLU A 183 7.71 6.61 -12.68
CA GLU A 183 7.08 5.66 -11.76
C GLU A 183 7.07 6.20 -10.33
N ARG A 184 8.18 6.80 -9.89
CA ARG A 184 8.29 7.41 -8.55
C ARG A 184 7.27 8.52 -8.34
N ALA A 185 6.93 9.28 -9.38
CA ALA A 185 5.94 10.35 -9.31
C ALA A 185 4.48 9.85 -9.17
N ARG A 186 4.22 8.56 -9.44
CA ARG A 186 2.90 7.94 -9.27
C ARG A 186 2.65 7.48 -7.83
N ILE A 187 3.70 7.34 -7.01
CA ILE A 187 3.59 6.94 -5.60
C ILE A 187 2.99 8.10 -4.80
N ARG A 188 1.80 7.87 -4.23
CA ARG A 188 1.03 8.83 -3.43
C ARG A 188 1.35 8.74 -1.94
N GLY A 189 1.74 7.55 -1.49
CA GLY A 189 2.11 7.27 -0.10
C GLY A 189 2.96 6.01 -0.01
N TYR A 190 3.84 6.00 0.99
CA TYR A 190 4.59 4.83 1.40
C TYR A 190 4.40 4.63 2.90
N PHE A 191 3.89 3.47 3.30
CA PHE A 191 3.70 3.06 4.69
C PHE A 191 4.75 2.02 5.04
N ASN A 192 5.49 2.25 6.11
CA ASN A 192 6.52 1.33 6.60
C ASN A 192 6.06 0.68 7.89
N PHE A 193 6.27 -0.63 8.00
CA PHE A 193 5.97 -1.39 9.21
C PHE A 193 7.25 -2.09 9.67
N ASP A 194 7.74 -1.62 10.80
CA ASP A 194 9.02 -2.04 11.35
C ASP A 194 8.92 -2.12 12.86
N MET A 195 9.11 -3.32 13.41
CA MET A 195 8.90 -3.65 14.81
C MET A 195 7.50 -3.26 15.34
N VAL A 196 6.47 -3.92 14.81
CA VAL A 196 5.05 -3.65 15.17
C VAL A 196 4.49 -4.57 16.25
N ALA A 197 5.32 -5.37 16.92
CA ALA A 197 4.88 -6.35 17.92
C ALA A 197 5.79 -6.41 19.16
N SER A 198 6.38 -5.27 19.54
CA SER A 198 7.20 -5.15 20.75
C SER A 198 6.40 -5.57 22.00
N THR A 199 6.97 -6.44 22.83
CA THR A 199 6.30 -6.97 24.04
C THR A 199 5.98 -5.90 25.08
N ASN A 200 6.77 -4.82 25.08
CA ASN A 200 6.53 -3.60 25.84
C ASN A 200 6.53 -2.40 24.88
N GLY A 201 5.63 -2.42 23.90
CA GLY A 201 5.53 -1.41 22.85
C GLY A 201 4.54 -0.29 23.18
N GLY A 202 4.86 0.92 22.71
CA GLY A 202 3.89 2.01 22.52
C GLY A 202 3.36 2.03 21.08
N TYR A 203 2.39 2.91 20.80
CA TYR A 203 1.85 3.11 19.45
C TYR A 203 2.41 4.38 18.83
N PHE A 204 3.43 4.22 17.99
CA PHE A 204 4.13 5.33 17.36
C PHE A 204 3.78 5.45 15.88
N ILE A 205 3.56 6.67 15.40
CA ILE A 205 3.33 6.97 13.98
C ILE A 205 4.42 7.93 13.51
N ASN A 206 5.15 7.52 12.47
CA ASN A 206 6.10 8.39 11.79
C ASN A 206 5.36 9.51 11.05
N ARG A 207 5.80 10.75 11.22
CA ARG A 207 5.22 11.94 10.59
C ARG A 207 3.72 12.01 10.83
N ILE A 208 3.31 11.94 12.09
CA ILE A 208 1.92 11.84 12.52
C ILE A 208 1.04 12.97 11.95
N THR A 209 1.61 14.14 11.68
CA THR A 209 0.92 15.31 11.10
C THR A 209 0.84 15.29 9.56
N SER A 210 1.49 14.35 8.89
CA SER A 210 1.43 14.22 7.43
C SER A 210 0.10 13.62 6.96
N GLY A 211 -0.25 13.81 5.68
CA GLY A 211 -1.50 13.25 5.13
C GLY A 211 -1.61 11.72 5.31
N VAL A 212 -0.53 10.98 5.09
CA VAL A 212 -0.49 9.52 5.34
C VAL A 212 -0.47 9.17 6.82
N GLY A 213 0.21 9.95 7.66
CA GLY A 213 0.24 9.74 9.12
C GLY A 213 -1.12 9.95 9.76
N GLN A 214 -1.89 10.94 9.30
CA GLN A 214 -3.24 11.22 9.77
C GLN A 214 -4.23 10.10 9.44
N VAL A 215 -4.03 9.35 8.34
CA VAL A 215 -4.85 8.17 8.03
C VAL A 215 -4.67 7.09 9.11
N LEU A 216 -3.43 6.79 9.49
CA LEU A 216 -3.15 5.84 10.57
C LEU A 216 -3.66 6.35 11.92
N LYS A 217 -3.43 7.64 12.21
CA LYS A 217 -3.86 8.26 13.47
C LYS A 217 -5.39 8.18 13.63
N ALA A 218 -6.14 8.46 12.57
CA ALA A 218 -7.59 8.39 12.60
C ALA A 218 -8.11 6.99 12.96
N TYR A 219 -7.45 5.92 12.51
CA TYR A 219 -7.79 4.56 12.92
C TYR A 219 -7.57 4.37 14.43
N TYR A 220 -6.39 4.70 14.96
CA TYR A 220 -6.11 4.55 16.39
C TYR A 220 -7.01 5.41 17.28
N ASP A 221 -7.30 6.64 16.87
CA ASP A 221 -8.25 7.53 17.55
C ASP A 221 -9.64 6.89 17.62
N SER A 222 -10.08 6.22 16.54
CA SER A 222 -11.41 5.58 16.49
C SER A 222 -11.57 4.40 17.44
N ILE A 223 -10.47 3.75 17.83
CA ILE A 223 -10.45 2.66 18.82
C ILE A 223 -10.00 3.13 20.21
N GLY A 224 -9.86 4.45 20.42
CA GLY A 224 -9.47 5.03 21.70
C GLY A 224 -8.03 4.74 22.13
N VAL A 225 -7.14 4.42 21.19
CA VAL A 225 -5.72 4.14 21.46
C VAL A 225 -4.90 5.39 21.20
N PRO A 226 -4.22 5.96 22.22
CA PRO A 226 -3.36 7.13 22.03
C PRO A 226 -2.14 6.76 21.18
N THR A 227 -1.74 7.68 20.30
CA THR A 227 -0.56 7.54 19.45
C THR A 227 0.40 8.71 19.65
N GLU A 228 1.68 8.42 19.52
CA GLU A 228 2.76 9.39 19.66
C GLU A 228 3.52 9.54 18.33
N GLU A 229 4.09 10.73 18.09
CA GLU A 229 5.03 10.89 16.98
C GLU A 229 6.26 10.03 17.28
N ASN A 230 6.69 9.24 16.31
CA ASN A 230 7.95 8.53 16.46
C ASN A 230 9.12 9.52 16.35
N THR A 231 9.85 9.69 17.45
CA THR A 231 11.02 10.58 17.54
C THR A 231 12.35 9.82 17.49
N GLU A 232 12.32 8.48 17.47
CA GLU A 232 13.50 7.61 17.37
C GLU A 232 14.16 7.75 15.98
N GLY A 233 15.26 8.52 15.94
CA GLY A 233 16.07 8.79 14.76
C GLY A 233 15.45 9.85 13.83
N PRO A 234 16.27 10.55 12.98
CA PRO A 234 15.69 11.29 11.87
C PRO A 234 14.78 10.32 11.11
N ALA A 235 13.60 10.75 10.63
CA ALA A 235 12.58 10.00 9.90
C ALA A 235 13.12 9.33 8.61
N ALA A 236 14.15 8.50 8.80
CA ALA A 236 15.28 8.34 7.91
C ALA A 236 15.94 6.98 8.02
N ARG A 237 15.69 6.27 9.12
CA ARG A 237 16.27 4.96 9.36
C ARG A 237 15.42 3.81 8.82
N THR A 238 14.21 4.04 8.32
CA THR A 238 13.33 2.93 7.85
C THR A 238 12.62 3.23 6.52
N THR A 239 12.84 4.43 5.97
CA THR A 239 12.22 4.88 4.73
C THR A 239 13.29 5.25 3.73
N PRO A 240 13.30 4.71 2.49
CA PRO A 240 14.27 5.11 1.48
C PRO A 240 14.32 6.63 1.33
N ARG A 241 15.52 7.20 1.25
CA ARG A 241 15.69 8.66 1.20
C ARG A 241 14.93 9.31 0.05
N SER A 242 14.76 8.60 -1.07
CA SER A 242 14.11 9.12 -2.28
C SER A 242 12.56 9.11 -2.23
N THR A 243 11.93 8.20 -1.47
CA THR A 243 10.46 8.20 -1.27
C THR A 243 10.00 9.35 -0.38
N ARG A 244 10.89 9.86 0.49
CA ARG A 244 10.62 11.04 1.33
C ARG A 244 10.39 12.31 0.51
N SER A 245 11.03 12.43 -0.64
CA SER A 245 10.88 13.56 -1.57
C SER A 245 9.64 13.46 -2.46
N ALA A 246 9.13 12.25 -2.72
CA ALA A 246 7.92 12.03 -3.53
C ALA A 246 6.64 12.44 -2.78
N CYS A 247 6.60 12.29 -1.45
CA CYS A 247 5.47 12.69 -0.60
C CYS A 247 5.46 14.17 -0.18
N ARG A 248 6.33 15.04 -0.74
CA ARG A 248 6.22 16.49 -0.47
C ARG A 248 5.07 17.07 -1.29
N PRO A 249 4.09 17.77 -0.69
CA PRO A 249 3.11 18.52 -1.46
C PRO A 249 3.86 19.54 -2.33
N ARG A 250 3.66 19.48 -3.65
CA ARG A 250 4.11 20.54 -4.55
C ARG A 250 3.37 21.79 -4.13
N ALA A 251 4.05 22.71 -3.45
CA ALA A 251 3.56 24.08 -3.30
C ALA A 251 3.24 24.59 -4.71
N SER A 252 1.97 24.88 -4.96
CA SER A 252 1.54 25.48 -6.21
C SER A 252 2.34 26.77 -6.38
N ARG A 253 3.14 26.86 -7.44
CA ARG A 253 3.75 28.13 -7.84
C ARG A 253 2.60 29.07 -8.16
N ARG A 254 2.29 29.95 -7.21
CA ARG A 254 1.33 31.04 -7.39
C ARG A 254 1.83 31.88 -8.56
N ALA A 255 1.08 31.91 -9.66
CA ALA A 255 1.37 32.80 -10.77
C ALA A 255 1.42 34.26 -10.26
N PRO A 256 2.40 35.08 -10.67
CA PRO A 256 2.40 36.48 -10.29
C PRO A 256 1.21 37.16 -10.97
N ARG A 257 0.27 37.68 -10.17
CA ARG A 257 -0.76 38.60 -10.62
C ARG A 257 -0.07 39.85 -11.20
N GLY A 258 -0.46 40.23 -12.41
CA GLY A 258 0.04 41.41 -13.07
C GLY A 258 -0.46 42.73 -12.49
N SER A 259 0.15 43.78 -13.04
CA SER A 259 -0.17 45.22 -12.97
C SER A 259 0.41 46.03 -11.80
N ARG A 260 1.38 46.89 -12.14
CA ARG A 260 1.26 48.36 -12.01
C ARG A 260 2.31 49.04 -12.90
N ARG A 261 1.84 49.71 -13.95
CA ARG A 261 2.58 50.77 -14.67
C ARG A 261 2.79 51.95 -13.71
N PRO A 262 3.93 52.65 -13.76
CA PRO A 262 3.96 54.07 -13.46
C PRO A 262 3.77 54.88 -14.74
N ARG A 263 2.96 55.95 -14.62
CA ARG A 263 2.92 57.07 -15.55
C ARG A 263 4.06 58.02 -15.21
N ARG A 264 4.52 58.71 -16.26
CA ARG A 264 5.50 59.82 -16.34
C ARG A 264 6.95 59.37 -16.40
#